data_AF-A0A679HVJ5-F1
#
_entry.id   AF-A0A679HVJ5-F1
#
_cell.length_a   1.000
_cell.length_b   1.000
_cell.length_c   1.000
_cell.angle_alpha   90.00
_cell.angle_beta   90.00
_cell.angle_gamma   90.00
#
_symmetry.space_group_name_H-M   'P 1'
#
loop_
_entity.id
_entity.type
_entity.pdbx_description
1 polymer ?
#
loop_
_entity_poly.entity_id
_entity_poly.type
_entity_poly.pdbx_seq_one_letter_code
_entity_poly.pdbx_strand_id
1 'polypeptide(L)'
;MRFKEIERRRRDLIERHFGKLLGEGRKAGIIRKDLSVPLIMEILLGAVQAIMNPVKIEELGLTPKTGFSTIITVILEGIVTEPVRAKL
;
A
#
# COMPACT_ATOMS: atom_id res chain seq x y z
N MET A 1 6.03 -24.26 -2.75
CA MET A 1 4.61 -24.09 -3.17
C MET A 1 3.79 -23.18 -2.25
N ARG A 2 3.83 -23.31 -0.91
CA ARG A 2 3.00 -22.49 0.01
C ARG A 2 3.24 -20.97 -0.05
N PHE A 3 4.48 -20.51 -0.22
CA PHE A 3 4.80 -19.08 -0.29
C PHE A 3 4.18 -18.37 -1.52
N LYS A 4 4.25 -19.00 -2.70
CA LYS A 4 3.64 -18.46 -3.93
C LYS A 4 2.11 -18.34 -3.82
N GLU A 5 1.45 -19.28 -3.14
CA GLU A 5 0.01 -19.26 -2.90
C GLU A 5 -0.38 -18.12 -1.94
N ILE A 6 0.41 -17.90 -0.89
CA ILE A 6 0.22 -16.79 0.06
C ILE A 6 0.41 -15.45 -0.66
N GLU A 7 1.43 -15.32 -1.51
CA GLU A 7 1.70 -14.10 -2.25
C GLU A 7 0.66 -13.79 -3.32
N ARG A 8 0.13 -14.82 -4.00
CA ARG A 8 -1.01 -14.67 -4.92
C ARG A 8 -2.26 -14.18 -4.17
N ARG A 9 -2.58 -14.78 -3.03
CA ARG A 9 -3.74 -14.36 -2.21
C ARG A 9 -3.57 -12.95 -1.66
N ARG A 10 -2.36 -12.56 -1.25
CA ARG A 10 -2.04 -11.19 -0.81
C ARG A 10 -2.27 -10.19 -1.94
N ARG A 11 -1.77 -10.50 -3.14
CA ARG A 11 -1.99 -9.67 -4.33
C ARG A 11 -3.47 -9.53 -4.66
N ASP A 12 -4.21 -10.65 -4.73
CA ASP A 12 -5.65 -10.65 -5.02
C ASP A 12 -6.46 -9.81 -4.01
N LEU A 13 -6.11 -9.87 -2.71
CA LEU A 13 -6.77 -9.09 -1.67
C LEU A 13 -6.47 -7.59 -1.80
N ILE A 14 -5.21 -7.22 -2.01
CA ILE A 14 -4.83 -5.82 -2.14
C ILE A 14 -5.44 -5.23 -3.42
N GLU A 15 -5.38 -5.94 -4.55
CA GLU A 15 -5.97 -5.50 -5.83
C GLU A 15 -7.48 -5.26 -5.72
N ARG A 16 -8.23 -6.18 -5.10
CA ARG A 16 -9.68 -6.04 -4.94
C ARG A 16 -10.08 -4.81 -4.12
N HIS A 17 -9.33 -4.49 -3.06
CA HIS A 17 -9.70 -3.40 -2.15
C HIS A 17 -9.13 -2.04 -2.58
N PHE A 18 -7.89 -2.01 -3.05
CA PHE A 18 -7.20 -0.75 -3.36
C PHE A 18 -7.32 -0.34 -4.83
N GLY A 19 -7.46 -1.29 -5.77
CA GLY A 19 -7.51 -0.96 -7.19
C GLY A 19 -8.65 -0.01 -7.55
N LYS A 20 -9.86 -0.26 -7.01
CA LYS A 20 -11.02 0.62 -7.20
C LYS A 20 -10.83 1.98 -6.51
N LEU A 21 -10.44 1.97 -5.24
CA LEU A 21 -10.24 3.19 -4.44
C LEU A 21 -9.20 4.13 -5.07
N LEU A 22 -8.06 3.59 -5.51
CA LEU A 22 -7.01 4.35 -6.18
C LEU A 22 -7.47 4.85 -7.57
N GLY A 23 -8.24 4.04 -8.30
CA GLY A 23 -8.83 4.45 -9.57
C GLY A 23 -9.78 5.64 -9.42
N GLU A 24 -10.64 5.62 -8.40
CA GLU A 24 -11.56 6.71 -8.08
C GLU A 24 -10.81 7.96 -7.59
N GLY A 25 -9.85 7.80 -6.67
CA GLY A 25 -9.02 8.90 -6.16
C GLY A 25 -8.22 9.60 -7.27
N ARG A 26 -7.72 8.85 -8.26
CA ARG A 26 -7.05 9.44 -9.43
C ARG A 26 -8.02 10.22 -10.33
N LYS A 27 -9.20 9.66 -10.61
CA LYS A 27 -10.25 10.36 -11.39
C LYS A 27 -10.73 11.64 -10.69
N ALA A 28 -10.78 11.64 -9.37
CA ALA A 28 -11.14 12.79 -8.55
C ALA A 28 -10.02 13.84 -8.41
N GLY A 29 -8.83 13.61 -8.99
CA GLY A 29 -7.69 14.53 -8.89
C GLY A 29 -7.02 14.56 -7.50
N ILE A 30 -7.33 13.61 -6.64
CA ILE A 30 -6.78 13.49 -5.27
C ILE A 30 -5.35 12.93 -5.33
N ILE A 31 -5.13 11.95 -6.20
CA ILE A 31 -3.83 11.31 -6.44
C ILE A 31 -3.06 12.09 -7.49
N ARG A 32 -1.75 12.24 -7.29
CA ARG A 32 -0.86 12.94 -8.24
C ARG A 32 -0.87 12.25 -9.62
N LYS A 33 -0.90 13.06 -10.68
CA LYS A 33 -1.15 12.57 -12.06
C LYS A 33 0.03 11.80 -12.67
N ASP A 34 1.24 12.08 -12.19
CA ASP A 34 2.51 11.43 -12.57
C ASP A 34 2.58 9.96 -12.17
N LEU A 35 1.76 9.54 -11.20
CA LEU A 35 1.69 8.16 -10.74
C LEU A 35 0.57 7.37 -11.44
N SER A 36 0.90 6.17 -11.89
CA SER A 36 -0.09 5.21 -12.39
C SER A 36 -0.62 4.35 -11.24
N VAL A 37 -1.90 3.96 -11.30
CA VAL A 37 -2.48 3.04 -10.30
C VAL A 37 -1.70 1.72 -10.21
N PRO A 38 -1.28 1.08 -11.33
CA PRO A 38 -0.44 -0.12 -11.27
C PRO A 38 0.88 0.09 -10.51
N LEU A 39 1.56 1.23 -10.70
CA LEU A 39 2.79 1.54 -9.97
C LEU A 39 2.55 1.63 -8.46
N ILE A 40 1.49 2.34 -8.05
CA ILE A 40 1.13 2.48 -6.64
C ILE A 40 0.84 1.11 -6.01
N MET A 41 0.16 0.24 -6.75
CA MET A 41 -0.16 -1.12 -6.32
C MET A 41 1.08 -2.00 -6.14
N GLU A 42 2.03 -1.95 -7.08
CA GLU A 42 3.29 -2.69 -6.96
C GLU A 42 4.12 -2.21 -5.77
N ILE A 43 4.17 -0.89 -5.52
CA ILE A 43 4.84 -0.33 -4.34
C ILE A 43 4.19 -0.83 -3.04
N LEU A 44 2.85 -0.77 -2.95
CA LEU A 44 2.11 -1.24 -1.79
C LEU A 44 2.36 -2.73 -1.52
N LEU A 45 2.26 -3.55 -2.56
CA LEU A 45 2.48 -4.98 -2.43
C LEU A 45 3.92 -5.29 -2.00
N GLY A 46 4.91 -4.64 -2.62
CA GLY A 46 6.31 -4.81 -2.28
C GLY A 46 6.61 -4.42 -0.82
N ALA A 47 6.06 -3.30 -0.35
CA ALA A 47 6.21 -2.86 1.04
C ALA A 47 5.59 -3.87 2.01
N VAL A 48 4.36 -4.33 1.75
CA VAL A 48 3.69 -5.35 2.55
C VAL A 48 4.49 -6.65 2.57
N GLN A 49 5.01 -7.11 1.43
CA GLN A 49 5.83 -8.32 1.35
C GLN A 49 7.12 -8.22 2.17
N ALA A 50 7.83 -7.10 2.03
CA ALA A 50 9.10 -6.87 2.68
C ALA A 50 8.97 -6.72 4.20
N ILE A 51 7.91 -6.06 4.67
CA ILE A 51 7.74 -5.68 6.09
C ILE A 51 6.85 -6.68 6.84
N MET A 52 5.79 -7.21 6.22
CA MET A 52 4.81 -8.07 6.89
C MET A 52 5.23 -9.55 6.94
N ASN A 53 6.40 -9.78 7.51
CA ASN A 53 6.88 -11.09 7.93
C ASN A 53 7.42 -11.01 9.38
N PRO A 54 7.35 -12.10 10.18
CA PRO A 54 7.66 -12.04 11.62
C PRO A 54 9.04 -11.47 11.93
N VAL A 55 10.06 -11.90 11.18
CA VAL A 55 11.46 -11.46 11.36
C VAL A 55 11.58 -9.95 11.19
N LYS A 56 11.05 -9.40 10.08
CA LYS A 56 11.16 -7.97 9.80
C LYS A 56 10.33 -7.12 10.77
N ILE A 57 9.16 -7.61 11.19
CA ILE A 57 8.31 -6.91 12.18
C ILE A 57 9.06 -6.76 13.51
N GLU A 58 9.71 -7.83 13.97
CA GLU A 58 10.51 -7.83 15.19
C GLU A 58 11.75 -6.93 15.07
N GLU A 59 12.50 -7.06 13.98
CA GLU A 59 13.69 -6.23 13.70
C GLU A 59 13.37 -4.72 13.69
N LEU A 60 12.18 -4.35 13.20
CA LEU A 60 11.74 -2.95 13.15
C LEU A 60 11.02 -2.48 14.43
N GLY A 61 10.89 -3.34 15.44
CA GLY A 61 10.17 -3.02 16.69
C GLY A 61 8.69 -2.73 16.47
N LEU A 62 8.09 -3.33 15.43
CA LEU A 62 6.70 -3.14 15.06
C LEU A 62 5.81 -4.24 15.64
N THR A 63 4.51 -3.97 15.62
CA THR A 63 3.47 -5.01 15.69
C THR A 63 2.89 -5.20 14.30
N PRO A 64 2.21 -6.32 13.99
CA PRO A 64 1.53 -6.46 12.71
C PRO A 64 0.53 -5.33 12.43
N LYS A 65 -0.17 -4.84 13.47
CA LYS A 65 -1.11 -3.73 13.35
C LYS A 65 -0.40 -2.44 12.97
N THR A 66 0.66 -2.09 13.70
CA THR A 66 1.41 -0.85 13.45
C THR A 66 2.18 -0.90 12.14
N GLY A 67 2.72 -2.07 11.75
CA GLY A 67 3.36 -2.26 10.45
C GLY A 67 2.41 -2.01 9.28
N PHE A 68 1.22 -2.61 9.30
CA PHE A 68 0.21 -2.37 8.26
C PHE A 68 -0.23 -0.91 8.21
N SER A 69 -0.54 -0.29 9.35
CA SER A 69 -0.99 1.12 9.36
C SER A 69 0.10 2.05 8.84
N THR A 70 1.35 1.86 9.25
CA THR A 70 2.47 2.71 8.81
C THR A 70 2.71 2.60 7.31
N ILE A 71 2.68 1.38 6.74
CA ILE A 71 2.82 1.19 5.28
C ILE A 71 1.74 1.96 4.52
N ILE A 72 0.49 1.82 4.95
CA ILE A 72 -0.65 2.49 4.29
C ILE A 72 -0.49 4.01 4.40
N THR A 73 -0.19 4.54 5.59
CA THR A 73 -0.01 5.98 5.82
C THR A 73 1.07 6.56 4.93
N VAL A 74 2.28 5.97 4.94
CA VAL A 74 3.42 6.46 4.13
C VAL A 74 3.08 6.47 2.65
N ILE A 75 2.41 5.44 2.15
CA ILE A 75 2.01 5.37 0.75
C ILE A 75 0.95 6.41 0.44
N LEU A 76 -0.11 6.51 1.24
CA LEU A 76 -1.19 7.48 1.01
C LEU A 76 -0.66 8.91 1.01
N GLU A 77 0.13 9.30 2.01
CA GLU A 77 0.77 10.62 2.07
C GLU A 77 1.63 10.88 0.83
N GLY A 78 2.39 9.87 0.38
CA GLY A 78 3.25 9.98 -0.80
C GLY A 78 2.50 10.13 -2.13
N ILE A 79 1.32 9.51 -2.28
CA ILE A 79 0.58 9.50 -3.56
C ILE A 79 -0.44 10.62 -3.70
N VAL A 80 -0.92 11.22 -2.60
CA VAL A 80 -1.88 12.32 -2.67
C VAL A 80 -1.22 13.63 -3.06
N THR A 81 -2.00 14.51 -3.67
CA THR A 81 -1.59 15.88 -4.00
C THR A 81 -1.34 16.71 -2.75
N GLU A 82 -0.49 17.73 -2.85
CA GLU A 82 -0.13 18.60 -1.71
C GLU A 82 -1.36 19.23 -1.01
N PRO A 83 -2.38 19.75 -1.72
CA PRO A 83 -3.56 20.31 -1.07
C PRO A 83 -4.39 19.28 -0.29
N VAL A 84 -4.34 18.01 -0.69
CA VAL A 84 -4.99 16.91 0.02
C VAL A 84 -4.14 16.49 1.21
N ARG A 85 -2.82 16.37 1.03
CA ARG A 85 -1.87 15.99 2.08
C ARG A 85 -1.95 16.93 3.29
N ALA A 86 -2.04 18.23 3.05
CA ALA A 86 -2.15 19.24 4.10
C ALA A 86 -3.42 19.14 4.97
N LYS A 87 -4.36 18.23 4.62
CA LYS A 87 -5.63 18.01 5.33
C LYS A 87 -5.74 16.62 5.96
N LEU A 88 -4.72 15.77 5.79
CA LEU A 88 -4.62 14.46 6.46
C LEU A 88 -4.08 14.65 7.88
#